data_AF-A0A4Q3Y9F1-F1
#
_entry.id   AF-A0A4Q3Y9F1-F1
#
_cell.length_a   1.000
_cell.length_b   1.000
_cell.length_c   1.000
_cell.angle_alpha   90.00
_cell.angle_beta   90.00
_cell.angle_gamma   90.00
#
_symmetry.space_group_name_H-M   'P 1'
#
loop_
_entity.id
_entity.type
_entity.pdbx_description
1 polymer ?
#
loop_
_entity_poly.entity_id
_entity_poly.type
_entity_poly.pdbx_seq_one_letter_code
_entity_poly.pdbx_strand_id
1 'polypeptide(L)'
;MTAERLPEYLKQGEPARLFPVLSTTSKEGRTTSIVLACMSKVEEFGAALLSSTGQKLGKRAKVETFTEVVFTKSPANPKDRPDGLIVVTVGSRQWRALVEAKVGNSDLDPDQIERYRQLAKENSCDCVVTISNQFATTPSTHPLEHVRKSRSKIPVFHWSWMHILTTADLLVSGEEVADTDQLVLLNELRRFLSHESAGVKGFDRMPKEWSELNKLVSSGGVIPAKSPLVQPVLEAWHQETRDLTLILSRMTGATVDQKLPRSHQHDPAKRMKDELAILKDEGQLRATIAIPDAAAAIEVIADLRRRSIDVGMSLRAPEDKKSTKARLNWLLRQIKREDGEALIVRLMWPGKSEDTQFTVSELRADVECANEGKEHLAPHGFHIFLTDRLGAKFTQQTNFIGELERLVPEFYREVGSDLSAWQKKAPKVQADRSTRTDVTTDALAEDAEEFDT
;
A
#
# COMPACT_ATOMS: atom_id res chain seq x y z
N MET A 1 24.14 38.60 -7.09
CA MET A 1 24.16 37.13 -7.09
C MET A 1 24.99 36.67 -5.90
N THR A 2 24.34 36.40 -4.76
CA THR A 2 25.00 35.78 -3.61
C THR A 2 25.42 34.37 -4.03
N ALA A 3 26.72 34.09 -4.07
CA ALA A 3 27.20 32.71 -4.24
C ALA A 3 26.50 31.84 -3.20
N GLU A 4 25.70 30.86 -3.64
CA GLU A 4 25.04 29.91 -2.76
C GLU A 4 26.14 29.20 -1.97
N ARG A 5 26.30 29.61 -0.70
CA ARG A 5 27.41 29.17 0.14
C ARG A 5 27.14 27.71 0.51
N LEU A 6 27.95 26.81 -0.03
CA LEU A 6 27.90 25.40 0.32
C LEU A 6 28.04 25.23 1.84
N PRO A 7 27.31 24.30 2.47
CA PRO A 7 27.51 23.96 3.87
C PRO A 7 28.97 23.60 4.16
N GLU A 8 29.50 24.01 5.31
CA GLU A 8 30.93 23.87 5.65
C GLU A 8 31.43 22.40 5.69
N TYR A 9 30.51 21.45 5.86
CA TYR A 9 30.81 20.02 5.85
C TYR A 9 30.92 19.42 4.43
N LEU A 10 30.61 20.19 3.38
CA LEU A 10 30.81 19.81 1.99
C LEU A 10 32.07 20.46 1.43
N LYS A 11 32.97 19.63 0.91
CA LYS A 11 34.12 20.06 0.10
C LYS A 11 33.68 20.43 -1.32
N GLN A 12 32.72 19.69 -1.86
CA GLN A 12 32.14 19.91 -3.19
C GLN A 12 30.66 19.51 -3.16
N GLY A 13 29.87 20.15 -4.00
CA GLY A 13 28.47 19.83 -4.22
C GLY A 13 27.80 20.98 -4.95
N GLU A 14 26.60 20.75 -5.45
CA GLU A 14 25.77 21.78 -6.07
C GLU A 14 24.33 21.66 -5.55
N PRO A 15 23.60 22.76 -5.37
CA PRO A 15 22.17 22.68 -5.10
C PRO A 15 21.45 21.92 -6.21
N ALA A 16 20.54 21.03 -5.83
CA ALA A 16 19.75 20.28 -6.80
C ALA A 16 18.98 21.25 -7.73
N ARG A 17 18.91 20.93 -9.02
CA ARG A 17 18.34 21.84 -10.04
C ARG A 17 17.17 21.19 -10.76
N LEU A 18 16.15 22.00 -11.07
CA LEU A 18 15.03 21.61 -11.95
C LEU A 18 15.49 21.34 -13.39
N PHE A 19 16.59 21.98 -13.80
CA PHE A 19 17.20 21.85 -15.12
C PHE A 19 18.68 21.49 -14.95
N PRO A 20 19.01 20.25 -14.56
CA PRO A 20 20.38 19.85 -14.30
C PRO A 20 21.19 19.80 -15.60
N VAL A 21 22.40 20.38 -15.57
CA VAL A 21 23.34 20.38 -16.70
C VAL A 21 24.26 19.16 -16.58
N LEU A 22 23.67 17.97 -16.75
CA LEU A 22 24.39 16.70 -16.74
C LEU A 22 24.39 16.08 -18.14
N SER A 23 25.30 15.13 -18.38
CA SER A 23 25.31 14.39 -19.64
C SER A 23 23.97 13.70 -19.90
N THR A 24 23.59 13.57 -21.17
CA THR A 24 22.36 12.85 -21.56
C THR A 24 22.38 11.38 -21.16
N THR A 25 23.57 10.81 -20.94
CA THR A 25 23.78 9.46 -20.42
C THR A 25 23.53 9.33 -18.92
N SER A 26 23.58 10.43 -18.15
CA SER A 26 23.32 10.45 -16.71
C SER A 26 21.83 10.60 -16.41
N LYS A 27 21.02 9.64 -16.87
CA LYS A 27 19.57 9.64 -16.63
C LYS A 27 19.26 9.66 -15.13
N GLU A 28 19.96 8.83 -14.35
CA GLU A 28 19.85 8.72 -12.90
C GLU A 28 20.10 10.06 -12.20
N GLY A 29 21.26 10.68 -12.44
CA GLY A 29 21.62 11.97 -11.84
C GLY A 29 20.64 13.08 -12.22
N ARG A 30 20.14 13.09 -13.46
CA ARG A 30 19.12 14.07 -13.90
C ARG A 30 17.80 13.88 -13.17
N THR A 31 17.26 12.66 -13.14
CA THR A 31 15.99 12.36 -12.46
C THR A 31 16.08 12.69 -10.97
N THR A 32 17.16 12.28 -10.31
CA THR A 32 17.39 12.56 -8.88
C THR A 32 17.50 14.06 -8.60
N SER A 33 18.25 14.82 -9.40
CA SER A 33 18.39 16.27 -9.22
C SER A 33 17.05 17.00 -9.36
N ILE A 34 16.24 16.63 -10.35
CA ILE A 34 14.93 17.25 -10.58
C ILE A 34 13.98 16.97 -9.41
N VAL A 35 13.91 15.71 -8.95
CA VAL A 35 13.05 15.33 -7.83
C VAL A 35 13.48 16.03 -6.54
N LEU A 36 14.78 16.05 -6.24
CA LEU A 36 15.31 16.75 -5.07
C LEU A 36 15.06 18.26 -5.14
N ALA A 37 15.22 18.87 -6.32
CA ALA A 37 14.91 20.27 -6.52
C ALA A 37 13.43 20.55 -6.22
N CYS A 38 12.49 19.78 -6.80
CA CYS A 38 11.06 19.92 -6.49
C CYS A 38 10.76 19.69 -5.02
N MET A 39 11.40 18.72 -4.37
CA MET A 39 11.26 18.45 -2.94
C MET A 39 11.66 19.65 -2.06
N SER A 40 12.63 20.46 -2.51
CA SER A 40 13.03 21.69 -1.82
C SER A 40 12.20 22.92 -2.17
N LYS A 41 11.47 22.91 -3.30
CA LYS A 41 10.73 24.07 -3.83
C LYS A 41 9.22 23.98 -3.63
N VAL A 42 8.67 22.78 -3.51
CA VAL A 42 7.25 22.51 -3.30
C VAL A 42 7.08 22.02 -1.86
N GLU A 43 6.51 22.85 -0.99
CA GLU A 43 6.50 22.63 0.46
C GLU A 43 5.74 21.36 0.83
N GLU A 44 4.54 21.18 0.28
CA GLU A 44 3.66 20.05 0.56
C GLU A 44 4.24 18.73 0.04
N PHE A 45 4.89 18.76 -1.12
CA PHE A 45 5.57 17.59 -1.69
C PHE A 45 6.79 17.17 -0.85
N GLY A 46 7.62 18.13 -0.45
CA GLY A 46 8.74 17.89 0.45
C GLY A 46 8.29 17.34 1.80
N ALA A 47 7.23 17.93 2.38
CA ALA A 47 6.64 17.48 3.63
C ALA A 47 6.05 16.07 3.53
N ALA A 48 5.33 15.76 2.44
CA ALA A 48 4.71 14.46 2.22
C ALA A 48 5.76 13.34 2.18
N LEU A 49 6.83 13.49 1.38
CA LEU A 49 7.90 12.48 1.30
C LEU A 49 8.65 12.34 2.62
N LEU A 50 9.00 13.44 3.27
CA LEU A 50 9.79 13.42 4.51
C LEU A 50 9.00 12.90 5.72
N SER A 51 7.67 12.98 5.70
CA SER A 51 6.82 12.38 6.73
C SER A 51 7.09 10.87 6.88
N SER A 52 7.42 10.20 5.77
CA SER A 52 7.69 8.77 5.69
C SER A 52 9.02 8.38 6.36
N THR A 53 9.91 9.34 6.65
CA THR A 53 11.18 9.15 7.36
C THR A 53 11.09 9.59 8.82
N GLY A 54 9.89 9.90 9.30
CA GLY A 54 9.61 10.40 10.64
C GLY A 54 9.81 11.91 10.80
N GLN A 55 10.15 12.64 9.72
CA GLN A 55 10.31 14.09 9.76
C GLN A 55 8.96 14.78 9.48
N LYS A 56 8.39 15.41 10.51
CA LYS A 56 7.18 16.24 10.35
C LYS A 56 7.59 17.68 10.09
N LEU A 57 7.43 18.14 8.85
CA LEU A 57 7.74 19.51 8.48
C LEU A 57 6.58 20.42 8.88
N GLY A 58 6.91 21.50 9.58
CA GLY A 58 5.99 22.63 9.78
C GLY A 58 6.46 23.83 8.96
N LYS A 59 5.67 24.90 8.96
CA LYS A 59 5.92 26.13 8.17
C LYS A 59 7.30 26.81 8.36
N ARG A 60 8.01 26.47 9.44
CA ARG A 60 9.36 27.02 9.74
C ARG A 60 10.50 26.10 9.31
N ALA A 61 10.19 24.92 8.78
CA ALA A 61 11.19 23.99 8.30
C ALA A 61 11.74 24.48 6.96
N LYS A 62 13.07 24.47 6.81
CA LYS A 62 13.74 24.76 5.56
C LYS A 62 14.32 23.45 5.01
N VAL A 63 13.94 23.08 3.80
CA VAL A 63 14.48 21.92 3.09
C VAL A 63 15.49 22.41 2.05
N GLU A 64 16.70 21.90 2.11
CA GLU A 64 17.77 22.16 1.15
C GLU A 64 18.27 20.83 0.61
N THR A 65 18.48 20.76 -0.70
CA THR A 65 18.92 19.54 -1.35
C THR A 65 20.10 19.80 -2.25
N PHE A 66 21.07 18.90 -2.24
CA PHE A 66 22.31 19.00 -3.00
C PHE A 66 22.53 17.72 -3.80
N THR A 67 23.18 17.84 -4.94
CA THR A 67 23.70 16.73 -5.73
C THR A 67 25.22 16.81 -5.78
N GLU A 68 25.87 15.78 -6.32
CA GLU A 68 27.32 15.83 -6.58
C GLU A 68 28.18 16.02 -5.32
N VAL A 69 27.67 15.55 -4.19
CA VAL A 69 28.20 15.84 -2.85
C VAL A 69 29.50 15.11 -2.56
N VAL A 70 30.49 15.85 -2.05
CA VAL A 70 31.75 15.30 -1.51
C VAL A 70 31.97 15.94 -0.14
N PHE A 71 32.04 15.10 0.89
CA PHE A 71 32.21 15.58 2.26
C PHE A 71 33.66 15.97 2.56
N THR A 72 33.83 16.92 3.48
CA THR A 72 35.16 17.32 3.97
C THR A 72 35.84 16.19 4.74
N LYS A 73 35.06 15.39 5.48
CA LYS A 73 35.51 14.15 6.14
C LYS A 73 35.14 12.96 5.25
N SER A 74 35.89 12.76 4.17
CA SER A 74 35.66 11.63 3.26
C SER A 74 36.56 10.44 3.62
N PRO A 75 36.07 9.19 3.57
CA PRO A 75 36.91 8.00 3.66
C PRO A 75 37.77 7.84 2.39
N ALA A 76 38.71 6.89 2.45
CA ALA A 76 39.84 6.72 1.53
C ALA A 76 39.51 6.47 0.03
N ASN A 77 38.25 6.28 -0.36
CA ASN A 77 37.87 5.95 -1.73
C ASN A 77 37.15 7.13 -2.44
N PRO A 78 37.80 7.80 -3.41
CA PRO A 78 37.23 8.96 -4.12
C PRO A 78 36.03 8.62 -5.02
N LYS A 79 35.63 7.34 -5.12
CA LYS A 79 34.49 6.88 -5.93
C LYS A 79 33.15 6.83 -5.19
N ASP A 80 33.14 6.88 -3.86
CA ASP A 80 31.89 6.81 -3.09
C ASP A 80 31.23 8.21 -3.03
N ARG A 81 30.47 8.54 -4.07
CA ARG A 81 29.78 9.83 -4.23
C ARG A 81 28.27 9.59 -4.23
N PRO A 82 27.55 9.90 -3.12
CA PRO A 82 26.10 9.83 -3.09
C PRO A 82 25.47 10.69 -4.19
N ASP A 83 24.36 10.21 -4.74
CA ASP A 83 23.61 10.94 -5.77
C ASP A 83 23.03 12.26 -5.26
N GLY A 84 22.73 12.31 -3.95
CA GLY A 84 22.30 13.55 -3.31
C GLY A 84 22.42 13.59 -1.80
N LEU A 85 22.05 14.76 -1.27
CA LEU A 85 21.96 15.05 0.15
C LEU A 85 20.69 15.88 0.40
N ILE A 86 19.89 15.46 1.36
CA ILE A 86 18.76 16.22 1.88
C ILE A 86 19.16 16.80 3.23
N VAL A 87 18.85 18.08 3.43
CA VAL A 87 19.10 18.82 4.67
C VAL A 87 17.80 19.49 5.10
N VAL A 88 17.30 19.11 6.26
CA VAL A 88 16.11 19.72 6.87
C VAL A 88 16.56 20.51 8.08
N THR A 89 16.27 21.80 8.10
CA THR A 89 16.60 22.70 9.22
C THR A 89 15.32 23.20 9.89
N VAL A 90 15.19 22.99 11.19
CA VAL A 90 14.08 23.50 12.01
C VAL A 90 14.65 24.22 13.22
N GLY A 91 14.66 25.55 13.17
CA GLY A 91 15.35 26.36 14.18
C GLY A 91 16.84 26.05 14.22
N SER A 92 17.34 25.57 15.37
CA SER A 92 18.74 25.14 15.53
C SER A 92 18.99 23.67 15.21
N ARG A 93 17.93 22.86 15.03
CA ARG A 93 18.07 21.43 14.73
C ARG A 93 18.23 21.22 13.23
N GLN A 94 19.20 20.39 12.86
CA GLN A 94 19.40 19.94 11.49
C GLN A 94 19.25 18.42 11.42
N TRP A 95 18.57 17.93 10.39
CA TRP A 95 18.48 16.51 10.04
C TRP A 95 19.00 16.33 8.61
N ARG A 96 19.83 15.31 8.37
CA ARG A 96 20.54 15.09 7.10
C ARG A 96 20.40 13.66 6.61
N ALA A 97 20.13 13.50 5.32
CA ALA A 97 20.03 12.19 4.69
C ALA A 97 20.85 12.12 3.40
N LEU A 98 21.69 11.09 3.26
CA LEU A 98 22.33 10.75 1.99
C LEU A 98 21.32 10.09 1.07
N VAL A 99 21.39 10.38 -0.23
CA VAL A 99 20.50 9.81 -1.24
C VAL A 99 21.31 8.96 -2.20
N GLU A 100 20.84 7.74 -2.45
CA GLU A 100 21.30 6.87 -3.53
C GLU A 100 20.09 6.46 -4.37
N ALA A 101 20.18 6.63 -5.67
CA ALA A 101 19.08 6.44 -6.59
C ALA A 101 19.45 5.45 -7.69
N LYS A 102 18.47 4.69 -8.17
CA LYS A 102 18.60 3.77 -9.31
C LYS A 102 17.38 3.88 -10.20
N VAL A 103 17.56 4.12 -11.50
CA VAL A 103 16.45 4.24 -12.48
C VAL A 103 16.46 3.09 -13.48
N GLY A 104 15.33 2.84 -14.13
CA GLY A 104 15.21 1.81 -15.16
C GLY A 104 15.37 0.40 -14.57
N ASN A 105 16.29 -0.38 -15.12
CA ASN A 105 16.52 -1.78 -14.74
C ASN A 105 17.75 -1.96 -13.83
N SER A 106 18.29 -0.86 -13.29
CA SER A 106 19.44 -0.90 -12.38
C SER A 106 18.98 -1.24 -10.97
N ASP A 107 19.64 -2.22 -10.34
CA ASP A 107 19.37 -2.62 -8.97
C ASP A 107 20.22 -1.85 -7.96
N LEU A 108 19.71 -1.77 -6.73
CA LEU A 108 20.44 -1.25 -5.57
C LEU A 108 21.55 -2.23 -5.15
N ASP A 109 22.76 -1.72 -4.92
CA ASP A 109 23.90 -2.51 -4.43
C ASP A 109 23.97 -2.47 -2.88
N PRO A 110 23.80 -3.61 -2.17
CA PRO A 110 23.92 -3.66 -0.71
C PRO A 110 25.27 -3.15 -0.19
N ASP A 111 26.36 -3.43 -0.88
CA ASP A 111 27.70 -3.05 -0.44
C ASP A 111 27.89 -1.53 -0.57
N GLN A 112 27.33 -0.93 -1.61
CA GLN A 112 27.29 0.52 -1.78
C GLN A 112 26.49 1.21 -0.67
N ILE A 113 25.32 0.66 -0.32
CA ILE A 113 24.49 1.18 0.77
C ILE A 113 25.24 1.13 2.11
N GLU A 114 25.97 0.04 2.39
CA GLU A 114 26.76 -0.06 3.63
C GLU A 114 27.93 0.93 3.65
N ARG A 115 28.59 1.17 2.52
CA ARG A 115 29.59 2.24 2.39
C ARG A 115 28.98 3.61 2.69
N TYR A 116 27.78 3.90 2.22
CA TYR A 116 27.11 5.16 2.55
C TYR A 116 26.62 5.26 3.98
N ARG A 117 26.24 4.16 4.63
CA ARG A 117 25.97 4.16 6.08
C ARG A 117 27.22 4.56 6.87
N GLN A 118 28.38 4.04 6.48
CA GLN A 118 29.64 4.42 7.10
C GLN A 118 29.97 5.91 6.84
N LEU A 119 29.81 6.38 5.60
CA LEU A 119 29.98 7.79 5.24
C LEU A 119 29.03 8.71 6.04
N ALA A 120 27.77 8.31 6.18
CA ALA A 120 26.76 9.03 6.97
C ALA A 120 27.18 9.13 8.44
N LYS A 121 27.66 8.02 9.02
CA LYS A 121 28.15 8.00 10.41
C LYS A 121 29.34 8.95 10.60
N GLU A 122 30.31 8.93 9.69
CA GLU A 122 31.51 9.80 9.75
C GLU A 122 31.18 11.29 9.61
N ASN A 123 30.14 11.61 8.85
CA ASN A 123 29.68 12.97 8.58
C ASN A 123 28.49 13.41 9.42
N SER A 124 28.10 12.59 10.41
CA SER A 124 26.96 12.85 11.30
C SER A 124 25.64 13.10 10.55
N CYS A 125 25.44 12.41 9.43
CA CYS A 125 24.14 12.33 8.77
C CYS A 125 23.26 11.31 9.51
N ASP A 126 21.97 11.61 9.58
CA ASP A 126 21.00 10.86 10.39
C ASP A 126 20.57 9.56 9.71
N CYS A 127 20.53 9.51 8.38
CA CYS A 127 20.12 8.33 7.64
C CYS A 127 20.66 8.29 6.20
N VAL A 128 20.34 7.18 5.52
CA VAL A 128 20.45 7.03 4.07
C VAL A 128 19.04 6.80 3.51
N VAL A 129 18.72 7.40 2.38
CA VAL A 129 17.47 7.20 1.62
C VAL A 129 17.85 6.59 0.28
N THR A 130 17.31 5.41 -0.02
CA THR A 130 17.46 4.78 -1.33
C THR A 130 16.22 5.03 -2.18
N ILE A 131 16.40 5.26 -3.47
CA ILE A 131 15.32 5.44 -4.43
C ILE A 131 15.48 4.46 -5.58
N SER A 132 14.50 3.60 -5.86
CA SER A 132 14.56 2.70 -7.02
C SER A 132 13.18 2.30 -7.55
N ASN A 133 13.11 1.43 -8.57
CA ASN A 133 11.85 0.82 -9.01
C ASN A 133 11.44 -0.39 -8.16
N GLN A 134 12.23 -0.76 -7.15
CA GLN A 134 11.83 -1.79 -6.17
C GLN A 134 10.82 -1.19 -5.19
N PHE A 135 9.97 -2.04 -4.60
CA PHE A 135 8.97 -1.61 -3.63
C PHE A 135 9.30 -2.13 -2.23
N ALA A 136 9.01 -1.32 -1.22
CA ALA A 136 9.11 -1.70 0.17
C ALA A 136 7.71 -1.77 0.80
N THR A 137 7.50 -2.72 1.71
CA THR A 137 6.28 -2.81 2.51
C THR A 137 6.02 -1.51 3.30
N THR A 138 7.07 -0.99 3.92
CA THR A 138 7.08 0.32 4.58
C THR A 138 8.39 1.02 4.23
N PRO A 139 8.43 2.36 4.21
CA PRO A 139 9.67 3.09 3.91
C PRO A 139 10.85 2.70 4.79
N SER A 140 10.61 2.28 6.04
CA SER A 140 11.64 1.81 6.97
C SER A 140 12.09 0.36 6.75
N THR A 141 11.34 -0.44 5.98
CA THR A 141 11.65 -1.84 5.69
C THR A 141 12.25 -1.95 4.30
N HIS A 142 13.58 -1.83 4.21
CA HIS A 142 14.29 -1.84 2.93
C HIS A 142 13.99 -3.10 2.10
N PRO A 143 13.86 -3.02 0.76
CA PRO A 143 13.56 -4.17 -0.11
C PRO A 143 14.64 -5.26 -0.09
N LEU A 144 15.90 -4.89 0.09
CA LEU A 144 17.02 -5.83 0.16
C LEU A 144 17.23 -6.41 1.56
N GLU A 145 17.23 -7.74 1.67
CA GLU A 145 17.41 -8.45 2.95
C GLU A 145 18.75 -8.16 3.62
N HIS A 146 19.83 -8.06 2.84
CA HIS A 146 21.17 -7.74 3.34
C HIS A 146 21.20 -6.41 4.11
N VAL A 147 20.48 -5.40 3.63
CA VAL A 147 20.37 -4.09 4.27
C VAL A 147 19.53 -4.17 5.55
N ARG A 148 18.46 -4.99 5.56
CA ARG A 148 17.63 -5.23 6.75
C ARG A 148 18.41 -5.93 7.86
N LYS A 149 19.30 -6.87 7.52
CA LYS A 149 20.12 -7.66 8.47
C LYS A 149 21.41 -6.96 8.92
N SER A 150 21.74 -5.80 8.35
CA SER A 150 22.94 -5.05 8.72
C SER A 150 22.88 -4.58 10.18
N ARG A 151 24.04 -4.59 10.86
CA ARG A 151 24.20 -4.17 12.26
C ARG A 151 24.42 -2.67 12.44
N SER A 152 24.46 -1.92 11.34
CA SER A 152 24.67 -0.47 11.40
C SER A 152 23.52 0.22 12.13
N LYS A 153 23.87 1.26 12.90
CA LYS A 153 22.90 2.10 13.63
C LYS A 153 22.30 3.21 12.74
N ILE A 154 22.85 3.43 11.55
CA ILE A 154 22.33 4.42 10.61
C ILE A 154 21.12 3.80 9.90
N PRO A 155 19.89 4.31 10.10
CA PRO A 155 18.71 3.79 9.42
C PRO A 155 18.81 4.02 7.91
N VAL A 156 18.22 3.09 7.14
CA VAL A 156 18.00 3.26 5.70
C VAL A 156 16.51 3.29 5.46
N PHE A 157 16.06 4.34 4.78
CA PHE A 157 14.71 4.41 4.24
C PHE A 157 14.73 4.12 2.75
N HIS A 158 13.62 3.62 2.23
CA HIS A 158 13.46 3.33 0.83
C HIS A 158 12.20 3.99 0.27
N TRP A 159 12.35 4.68 -0.86
CA TRP A 159 11.26 5.20 -1.67
C TRP A 159 11.28 4.53 -3.03
N SER A 160 10.13 4.00 -3.47
CA SER A 160 10.01 3.64 -4.88
C SER A 160 9.78 4.90 -5.72
N TRP A 161 10.27 4.93 -6.96
CA TRP A 161 9.95 6.04 -7.87
C TRP A 161 8.45 6.19 -8.09
N MET A 162 7.73 5.07 -8.14
CA MET A 162 6.28 5.06 -8.22
C MET A 162 5.61 5.66 -6.99
N HIS A 163 6.19 5.51 -5.78
CA HIS A 163 5.70 6.21 -4.59
C HIS A 163 5.86 7.73 -4.75
N ILE A 164 7.03 8.19 -5.23
CA ILE A 164 7.29 9.63 -5.47
C ILE A 164 6.30 10.20 -6.50
N LEU A 165 6.12 9.51 -7.63
CA LEU A 165 5.16 9.88 -8.66
C LEU A 165 3.72 9.93 -8.13
N THR A 166 3.32 8.92 -7.35
CA THR A 166 1.97 8.85 -6.77
C THR A 166 1.73 9.98 -5.77
N THR A 167 2.71 10.30 -4.93
CA THR A 167 2.63 11.45 -4.01
C THR A 167 2.45 12.76 -4.76
N ALA A 168 3.19 12.97 -5.85
CA ALA A 168 3.02 14.15 -6.70
C ALA A 168 1.63 14.18 -7.34
N ASP A 169 1.14 13.05 -7.85
CA ASP A 169 -0.16 12.94 -8.50
C ASP A 169 -1.35 13.21 -7.55
N LEU A 170 -1.29 12.68 -6.33
CA LEU A 170 -2.31 12.92 -5.30
C LEU A 170 -2.36 14.40 -4.90
N LEU A 171 -1.20 15.04 -4.67
CA LEU A 171 -1.15 16.45 -4.32
C LEU A 171 -1.69 17.36 -5.43
N VAL A 172 -1.38 17.03 -6.69
CA VAL A 172 -1.88 17.78 -7.86
C VAL A 172 -3.38 17.58 -8.04
N SER A 173 -3.86 16.33 -7.93
CA SER A 173 -5.26 15.99 -8.19
C SER A 173 -6.20 16.35 -7.03
N GLY A 174 -5.68 16.37 -5.80
CA GLY A 174 -6.41 16.78 -4.59
C GLY A 174 -6.40 18.28 -4.32
N GLU A 175 -5.76 19.08 -5.17
CA GLU A 175 -5.60 20.54 -4.99
C GLU A 175 -4.96 20.90 -3.63
N GLU A 176 -4.06 20.05 -3.13
CA GLU A 176 -3.44 20.18 -1.80
C GLU A 176 -2.26 21.16 -1.76
N VAL A 177 -1.80 21.66 -2.92
CA VAL A 177 -0.71 22.63 -3.02
C VAL A 177 -1.28 24.05 -3.04
N ALA A 178 -0.98 24.84 -2.02
CA ALA A 178 -1.60 26.16 -1.85
C ALA A 178 -1.08 27.20 -2.86
N ASP A 179 0.19 27.10 -3.25
CA ASP A 179 0.84 28.05 -4.16
C ASP A 179 0.72 27.58 -5.63
N THR A 180 0.20 28.45 -6.49
CA THR A 180 -0.05 28.10 -7.90
C THR A 180 1.24 27.82 -8.68
N ASP A 181 2.33 28.53 -8.40
CA ASP A 181 3.60 28.31 -9.09
C ASP A 181 4.21 26.97 -8.66
N GLN A 182 4.12 26.63 -7.37
CA GLN A 182 4.52 25.32 -6.85
C GLN A 182 3.68 24.19 -7.46
N LEU A 183 2.37 24.40 -7.64
CA LEU A 183 1.49 23.43 -8.28
C LEU A 183 1.89 23.18 -9.73
N VAL A 184 2.20 24.24 -10.49
CA VAL A 184 2.70 24.12 -11.88
C VAL A 184 4.00 23.33 -11.91
N LEU A 185 4.95 23.62 -11.02
CA LEU A 185 6.21 22.88 -10.91
C LEU A 185 5.99 21.40 -10.57
N LEU A 186 5.08 21.10 -9.64
CA LEU A 186 4.77 19.73 -9.25
C LEU A 186 4.08 18.96 -10.38
N ASN A 187 3.20 19.62 -11.13
CA ASN A 187 2.56 19.01 -12.30
C ASN A 187 3.56 18.72 -13.42
N GLU A 188 4.55 19.59 -13.64
CA GLU A 188 5.64 19.32 -14.58
C GLU A 188 6.54 18.17 -14.10
N LEU A 189 6.78 18.04 -12.79
CA LEU A 189 7.47 16.88 -12.23
C LEU A 189 6.68 15.60 -12.49
N ARG A 190 5.36 15.61 -12.24
CA ARG A 190 4.48 14.48 -12.54
C ARG A 190 4.59 14.08 -14.01
N ARG A 191 4.45 15.03 -14.94
CA ARG A 191 4.60 14.79 -16.38
C ARG A 191 5.96 14.20 -16.73
N PHE A 192 7.04 14.70 -16.14
CA PHE A 192 8.39 14.20 -16.35
C PHE A 192 8.56 12.75 -15.89
N LEU A 193 8.14 12.44 -14.65
CA LEU A 193 8.27 11.11 -14.07
C LEU A 193 7.38 10.07 -14.77
N SER A 194 6.23 10.47 -15.32
CA SER A 194 5.35 9.59 -16.09
C SER A 194 5.88 9.26 -17.49
N HIS A 195 6.88 9.98 -18.00
CA HIS A 195 7.44 9.71 -19.31
C HIS A 195 8.47 8.56 -19.25
N GLU A 196 8.43 7.65 -20.24
CA GLU A 196 9.30 6.46 -20.28
C GLU A 196 10.80 6.78 -20.13
N SER A 197 11.22 7.95 -20.64
CA SER A 197 12.61 8.40 -20.55
C SER A 197 13.13 8.59 -19.12
N ALA A 198 12.24 8.84 -18.14
CA ALA A 198 12.62 8.96 -16.73
C ALA A 198 13.02 7.62 -16.12
N GLY A 199 12.59 6.50 -16.73
CA GLY A 199 12.89 5.15 -16.26
C GLY A 199 12.16 4.75 -14.99
N VAL A 200 11.08 5.46 -14.63
CA VAL A 200 10.16 5.12 -13.54
C VAL A 200 9.23 4.01 -14.01
N LYS A 201 9.15 2.92 -13.26
CA LYS A 201 8.32 1.75 -13.62
C LYS A 201 7.65 1.14 -12.39
N GLY A 202 6.47 0.57 -12.64
CA GLY A 202 5.79 -0.34 -11.72
C GLY A 202 6.49 -1.70 -11.63
N PHE A 203 5.98 -2.56 -10.76
CA PHE A 203 6.37 -3.95 -10.67
C PHE A 203 5.70 -4.70 -11.83
N ASP A 204 6.47 -5.31 -12.74
CA ASP A 204 5.92 -5.85 -14.00
C ASP A 204 6.06 -7.37 -14.16
N ARG A 205 6.74 -8.03 -13.22
CA ARG A 205 7.01 -9.47 -13.33
C ARG A 205 7.33 -10.16 -12.01
N MET A 206 6.78 -11.35 -11.85
CA MET A 206 7.23 -12.30 -10.84
C MET A 206 8.63 -12.86 -11.15
N PRO A 207 9.36 -13.35 -10.14
CA PRO A 207 10.67 -13.97 -10.32
C PRO A 207 10.56 -15.34 -10.99
N LYS A 208 11.69 -15.90 -11.44
CA LYS A 208 11.71 -17.20 -12.14
C LYS A 208 11.16 -18.35 -11.31
N GLU A 209 11.34 -18.27 -10.00
CA GLU A 209 10.86 -19.22 -8.99
C GLU A 209 9.34 -19.33 -8.98
N TRP A 210 8.60 -18.33 -9.49
CA TRP A 210 7.14 -18.37 -9.58
C TRP A 210 6.64 -19.54 -10.42
N SER A 211 7.24 -19.73 -11.59
CA SER A 211 6.87 -20.80 -12.51
C SER A 211 7.24 -22.18 -11.95
N GLU A 212 8.38 -22.28 -11.25
CA GLU A 212 8.83 -23.51 -10.57
C GLU A 212 7.94 -23.88 -9.39
N LEU A 213 7.56 -22.89 -8.57
CA LEU A 213 6.66 -23.07 -7.44
C LEU A 213 5.27 -23.54 -7.90
N ASN A 214 4.73 -22.93 -8.94
CA ASN A 214 3.46 -23.36 -9.54
C ASN A 214 3.52 -24.79 -10.07
N LYS A 215 4.63 -25.17 -10.72
CA LYS A 215 4.85 -26.53 -11.19
C LYS A 215 4.82 -27.52 -10.02
N LEU A 216 5.57 -27.23 -8.95
CA LEU A 216 5.61 -28.04 -7.73
C LEU A 216 4.22 -28.25 -7.13
N VAL A 217 3.46 -27.16 -6.92
CA VAL A 217 2.12 -27.21 -6.34
C VAL A 217 1.16 -28.00 -7.24
N SER A 218 1.18 -27.76 -8.55
CA SER A 218 0.30 -28.45 -9.49
C SER A 218 0.58 -29.95 -9.63
N SER A 219 1.81 -30.41 -9.35
CA SER A 219 2.15 -31.83 -9.30
C SER A 219 1.80 -32.50 -7.96
N GLY A 220 1.12 -31.81 -7.04
CA GLY A 220 0.81 -32.31 -5.70
C GLY A 220 2.03 -32.31 -4.75
N GLY A 221 3.08 -31.57 -5.10
CA GLY A 221 4.29 -31.47 -4.29
C GLY A 221 4.07 -30.64 -3.04
N VAL A 222 4.76 -31.02 -1.96
CA VAL A 222 4.77 -30.25 -0.70
C VAL A 222 5.85 -29.17 -0.78
N ILE A 223 5.52 -27.96 -0.36
CA ILE A 223 6.48 -26.85 -0.27
C ILE A 223 7.38 -27.06 0.96
N PRO A 224 8.70 -27.29 0.79
CA PRO A 224 9.60 -27.44 1.92
C PRO A 224 9.71 -26.15 2.75
N ALA A 225 9.85 -26.28 4.07
CA ALA A 225 9.96 -25.13 4.99
C ALA A 225 11.17 -24.21 4.71
N LYS A 226 12.21 -24.73 4.04
CA LYS A 226 13.41 -23.97 3.63
C LYS A 226 13.58 -23.98 2.11
N SER A 227 12.48 -23.94 1.38
CA SER A 227 12.51 -23.91 -0.08
C SER A 227 13.14 -22.60 -0.58
N PRO A 228 14.17 -22.64 -1.44
CA PRO A 228 14.73 -21.44 -2.05
C PRO A 228 13.74 -20.77 -3.01
N LEU A 229 12.66 -21.45 -3.41
CA LEU A 229 11.63 -20.90 -4.31
C LEU A 229 10.72 -19.89 -3.62
N VAL A 230 10.53 -20.01 -2.31
CA VAL A 230 9.44 -19.31 -1.62
C VAL A 230 9.80 -17.87 -1.29
N GLN A 231 11.01 -17.63 -0.77
CA GLN A 231 11.41 -16.28 -0.36
C GLN A 231 11.34 -15.28 -1.53
N PRO A 232 11.91 -15.55 -2.72
CA PRO A 232 11.79 -14.63 -3.85
C PRO A 232 10.34 -14.36 -4.27
N VAL A 233 9.49 -15.40 -4.25
CA VAL A 233 8.06 -15.26 -4.61
C VAL A 233 7.30 -14.40 -3.60
N LEU A 234 7.55 -14.58 -2.30
CA LEU A 234 6.90 -13.78 -1.26
C LEU A 234 7.40 -12.33 -1.28
N GLU A 235 8.70 -12.09 -1.49
CA GLU A 235 9.24 -10.73 -1.65
C GLU A 235 8.65 -10.04 -2.90
N ALA A 236 8.49 -10.77 -4.00
CA ALA A 236 7.82 -10.28 -5.20
C ALA A 236 6.34 -9.97 -4.97
N TRP A 237 5.63 -10.84 -4.23
CA TRP A 237 4.25 -10.60 -3.82
C TRP A 237 4.11 -9.34 -2.95
N HIS A 238 5.08 -9.06 -2.08
CA HIS A 238 5.09 -7.82 -1.28
C HIS A 238 5.27 -6.58 -2.15
N GLN A 239 6.10 -6.68 -3.20
CA GLN A 239 6.29 -5.59 -4.14
C GLN A 239 5.02 -5.33 -4.96
N GLU A 240 4.45 -6.38 -5.53
CA GLU A 240 3.20 -6.31 -6.30
C GLU A 240 2.05 -5.74 -5.48
N THR A 241 1.85 -6.25 -4.26
CA THR A 241 0.77 -5.74 -3.39
C THR A 241 0.98 -4.28 -3.01
N ARG A 242 2.23 -3.81 -2.91
CA ARG A 242 2.50 -2.38 -2.72
C ARG A 242 2.19 -1.58 -3.99
N ASP A 243 2.53 -2.06 -5.16
CA ASP A 243 2.23 -1.35 -6.41
C ASP A 243 0.72 -1.25 -6.66
N LEU A 244 -0.04 -2.33 -6.40
CA LEU A 244 -1.51 -2.31 -6.44
C LEU A 244 -2.11 -1.19 -5.56
N THR A 245 -1.53 -0.94 -4.38
CA THR A 245 -1.99 0.18 -3.53
C THR A 245 -1.72 1.54 -4.16
N LEU A 246 -0.59 1.69 -4.87
CA LEU A 246 -0.25 2.94 -5.55
C LEU A 246 -1.11 3.14 -6.81
N ILE A 247 -1.38 2.08 -7.56
CA ILE A 247 -2.33 2.09 -8.70
C ILE A 247 -3.70 2.54 -8.21
N LEU A 248 -4.26 1.88 -7.19
CA LEU A 248 -5.55 2.26 -6.64
C LEU A 248 -5.54 3.68 -6.10
N SER A 249 -4.46 4.14 -5.48
CA SER A 249 -4.37 5.53 -4.97
C SER A 249 -4.52 6.56 -6.10
N ARG A 250 -3.84 6.35 -7.22
CA ARG A 250 -3.95 7.24 -8.40
C ARG A 250 -5.34 7.16 -9.03
N MET A 251 -5.97 5.99 -9.02
CA MET A 251 -7.32 5.81 -9.59
C MET A 251 -8.43 6.41 -8.72
N THR A 252 -8.29 6.37 -7.40
CA THR A 252 -9.30 6.89 -6.46
C THR A 252 -9.06 8.35 -6.07
N GLY A 253 -7.85 8.87 -6.30
CA GLY A 253 -7.43 10.18 -5.79
C GLY A 253 -7.25 10.21 -4.27
N ALA A 254 -7.21 9.05 -3.61
CA ALA A 254 -7.07 8.92 -2.16
C ALA A 254 -5.92 7.99 -1.80
N THR A 255 -5.26 8.21 -0.65
CA THR A 255 -4.17 7.34 -0.21
C THR A 255 -4.70 5.95 0.17
N VAL A 256 -4.36 4.93 -0.63
CA VAL A 256 -4.71 3.54 -0.40
C VAL A 256 -3.53 2.80 0.23
N ASP A 257 -3.78 1.97 1.24
CA ASP A 257 -2.75 1.30 2.02
C ASP A 257 -2.94 -0.22 2.10
N GLN A 258 -1.83 -0.95 2.25
CA GLN A 258 -1.88 -2.37 2.56
C GLN A 258 -2.23 -2.55 4.04
N LYS A 259 -3.33 -3.26 4.32
CA LYS A 259 -3.73 -3.59 5.69
C LYS A 259 -2.94 -4.79 6.20
N LEU A 260 -1.92 -4.52 7.01
CA LEU A 260 -1.11 -5.55 7.67
C LEU A 260 -1.40 -5.63 9.17
N PRO A 261 -1.37 -6.83 9.78
CA PRO A 261 -1.31 -6.97 11.23
C PRO A 261 -0.14 -6.17 11.81
N ARG A 262 -0.32 -5.55 12.98
CA ARG A 262 0.75 -4.77 13.65
C ARG A 262 2.04 -5.55 13.82
N SER A 263 1.94 -6.86 14.06
CA SER A 263 3.11 -7.74 14.17
C SER A 263 3.91 -7.86 12.88
N HIS A 264 3.25 -7.78 11.71
CA HIS A 264 3.93 -7.88 10.41
C HIS A 264 4.55 -6.55 9.97
N GLN A 265 4.01 -5.42 10.44
CA GLN A 265 4.53 -4.08 10.10
C GLN A 265 5.93 -3.83 10.68
N HIS A 266 6.21 -4.37 11.88
CA HIS A 266 7.47 -4.16 12.58
C HIS A 266 8.42 -5.37 12.53
N ASP A 267 7.94 -6.53 12.07
CA ASP A 267 8.72 -7.76 11.96
C ASP A 267 8.51 -8.42 10.57
N PRO A 268 9.32 -8.04 9.57
CA PRO A 268 9.26 -8.62 8.24
C PRO A 268 9.55 -10.13 8.22
N ALA A 269 10.38 -10.63 9.15
CA ALA A 269 10.71 -12.04 9.23
C ALA A 269 9.51 -12.86 9.74
N LYS A 270 8.76 -12.31 10.71
CA LYS A 270 7.49 -12.90 11.15
C LYS A 270 6.45 -12.90 10.04
N ARG A 271 6.31 -11.79 9.29
CA ARG A 271 5.42 -11.72 8.12
C ARG A 271 5.71 -12.86 7.15
N MET A 272 6.98 -12.99 6.74
CA MET A 272 7.44 -14.03 5.83
C MET A 272 7.12 -15.45 6.34
N LYS A 273 7.32 -15.69 7.64
CA LYS A 273 7.03 -16.99 8.27
C LYS A 273 5.54 -17.33 8.25
N ASP A 274 4.68 -16.38 8.60
CA ASP A 274 3.24 -16.59 8.69
C ASP A 274 2.63 -16.78 7.28
N GLU A 275 3.09 -16.01 6.29
CA GLU A 275 2.67 -16.16 4.88
C GLU A 275 3.18 -17.46 4.26
N LEU A 276 4.40 -17.91 4.58
CA LEU A 276 4.90 -19.23 4.19
C LEU A 276 3.98 -20.35 4.72
N ALA A 277 3.46 -20.22 5.94
CA ALA A 277 2.52 -21.20 6.50
C ALA A 277 1.22 -21.25 5.67
N ILE A 278 0.63 -20.10 5.35
CA ILE A 278 -0.57 -20.01 4.49
C ILE A 278 -0.29 -20.61 3.11
N LEU A 279 0.84 -20.26 2.48
CA LEU A 279 1.22 -20.78 1.17
C LEU A 279 1.40 -22.30 1.20
N LYS A 280 1.98 -22.85 2.26
CA LYS A 280 2.18 -24.30 2.42
C LYS A 280 0.87 -25.05 2.65
N ASP A 281 0.05 -24.57 3.58
CA ASP A 281 -1.13 -25.28 4.05
C ASP A 281 -2.30 -25.11 3.06
N GLU A 282 -2.47 -23.90 2.53
CA GLU A 282 -3.59 -23.53 1.67
C GLU A 282 -3.21 -23.43 0.19
N GLY A 283 -1.93 -23.25 -0.15
CA GLY A 283 -1.51 -23.03 -1.54
C GLY A 283 -1.85 -21.63 -2.05
N GLN A 284 -1.91 -20.64 -1.16
CA GLN A 284 -2.41 -19.30 -1.47
C GLN A 284 -1.44 -18.19 -1.08
N LEU A 285 -1.42 -17.14 -1.90
CA LEU A 285 -0.92 -15.81 -1.53
C LEU A 285 -2.11 -14.91 -1.22
N ARG A 286 -2.01 -14.12 -0.15
CA ARG A 286 -3.10 -13.26 0.32
C ARG A 286 -2.63 -11.83 0.53
N ALA A 287 -3.52 -10.88 0.26
CA ALA A 287 -3.32 -9.48 0.58
C ALA A 287 -4.64 -8.84 0.99
N THR A 288 -4.56 -7.80 1.81
CA THR A 288 -5.70 -6.97 2.19
C THR A 288 -5.35 -5.52 1.93
N ILE A 289 -6.21 -4.82 1.20
CA ILE A 289 -6.01 -3.44 0.78
C ILE A 289 -7.12 -2.57 1.39
N ALA A 290 -6.73 -1.55 2.16
CA ALA A 290 -7.64 -0.61 2.76
C ALA A 290 -7.74 0.65 1.89
N ILE A 291 -8.94 0.93 1.41
CA ILE A 291 -9.27 2.17 0.72
C ILE A 291 -10.00 3.07 1.72
N PRO A 292 -9.63 4.36 1.85
CA PRO A 292 -10.34 5.30 2.70
C PRO A 292 -11.84 5.32 2.43
N ASP A 293 -12.64 5.39 3.50
CA ASP A 293 -14.11 5.52 3.47
C ASP A 293 -14.88 4.39 2.76
N ALA A 294 -14.20 3.35 2.26
CA ALA A 294 -14.84 2.18 1.68
C ALA A 294 -15.55 1.32 2.75
N ALA A 295 -16.59 0.59 2.33
CA ALA A 295 -17.38 -0.25 3.24
C ALA A 295 -16.59 -1.37 3.94
N ALA A 296 -15.54 -1.86 3.30
CA ALA A 296 -14.61 -2.86 3.84
C ALA A 296 -13.26 -2.76 3.12
N ALA A 297 -12.28 -3.53 3.60
CA ALA A 297 -11.02 -3.69 2.86
C ALA A 297 -11.22 -4.71 1.72
N ILE A 298 -10.49 -4.51 0.62
CA ILE A 298 -10.40 -5.49 -0.47
C ILE A 298 -9.50 -6.63 -0.01
N GLU A 299 -9.95 -7.86 -0.22
CA GLU A 299 -9.21 -9.09 -0.03
C GLU A 299 -8.79 -9.63 -1.40
N VAL A 300 -7.50 -9.87 -1.60
CA VAL A 300 -6.94 -10.46 -2.83
C VAL A 300 -6.33 -11.81 -2.49
N ILE A 301 -6.74 -12.86 -3.19
CA ILE A 301 -6.25 -14.23 -3.00
C ILE A 301 -5.77 -14.74 -4.35
N ALA A 302 -4.49 -15.06 -4.47
CA ALA A 302 -3.96 -15.82 -5.59
C ALA A 302 -3.81 -17.29 -5.16
N ASP A 303 -4.63 -18.17 -5.72
CA ASP A 303 -4.67 -19.58 -5.38
C ASP A 303 -3.89 -20.41 -6.41
N LEU A 304 -2.75 -20.95 -5.99
CA LEU A 304 -1.84 -21.72 -6.86
C LEU A 304 -2.43 -23.08 -7.24
N ARG A 305 -3.30 -23.66 -6.39
CA ARG A 305 -3.93 -24.97 -6.64
C ARG A 305 -5.01 -24.84 -7.70
N ARG A 306 -5.80 -23.78 -7.63
CA ARG A 306 -6.88 -23.46 -8.58
C ARG A 306 -6.40 -22.67 -9.79
N ARG A 307 -5.21 -22.07 -9.72
CA ARG A 307 -4.67 -21.12 -10.71
C ARG A 307 -5.67 -20.00 -10.98
N SER A 308 -6.21 -19.44 -9.90
CA SER A 308 -7.22 -18.40 -9.93
C SER A 308 -6.83 -17.22 -9.04
N ILE A 309 -7.39 -16.07 -9.36
CA ILE A 309 -7.34 -14.89 -8.51
C ILE A 309 -8.77 -14.60 -8.05
N ASP A 310 -8.94 -14.49 -6.73
CA ASP A 310 -10.19 -14.05 -6.12
C ASP A 310 -9.97 -12.66 -5.54
N VAL A 311 -10.84 -11.70 -5.87
CA VAL A 311 -10.83 -10.33 -5.35
C VAL A 311 -12.19 -10.03 -4.75
N GLY A 312 -12.25 -9.67 -3.46
CA GLY A 312 -13.52 -9.52 -2.77
C GLY A 312 -13.53 -8.57 -1.59
N MET A 313 -14.71 -8.38 -0.99
CA MET A 313 -14.94 -7.60 0.22
C MET A 313 -15.92 -8.33 1.13
N SER A 314 -15.68 -8.24 2.44
CA SER A 314 -16.49 -8.89 3.47
C SER A 314 -17.34 -7.85 4.23
N LEU A 315 -18.66 -7.98 4.21
CA LEU A 315 -19.63 -7.10 4.86
C LEU A 315 -20.39 -7.80 5.98
N ARG A 316 -20.70 -7.07 7.06
CA ARG A 316 -21.67 -7.53 8.06
C ARG A 316 -23.09 -7.38 7.51
N ALA A 317 -23.93 -8.36 7.80
CA ALA A 317 -25.32 -8.29 7.41
C ALA A 317 -26.11 -7.34 8.32
N PRO A 318 -27.16 -6.67 7.82
CA PRO A 318 -28.01 -5.79 8.62
C PRO A 318 -28.66 -6.50 9.81
N GLU A 319 -28.39 -6.03 11.03
CA GLU A 319 -28.95 -6.62 12.25
C GLU A 319 -30.44 -6.28 12.45
N ASP A 320 -30.91 -5.18 11.83
CA ASP A 320 -32.32 -4.79 11.85
C ASP A 320 -33.21 -5.68 10.95
N LYS A 321 -32.61 -6.57 10.17
CA LYS A 321 -33.31 -7.52 9.28
C LYS A 321 -33.23 -8.93 9.85
N LYS A 322 -34.41 -9.56 10.01
CA LYS A 322 -34.53 -10.91 10.60
C LYS A 322 -34.33 -12.04 9.60
N SER A 323 -34.87 -11.92 8.39
CA SER A 323 -34.81 -12.98 7.35
C SER A 323 -33.57 -12.86 6.45
N THR A 324 -33.03 -13.98 5.98
CA THR A 324 -32.00 -14.04 4.92
C THR A 324 -32.40 -13.26 3.67
N LYS A 325 -33.64 -13.44 3.19
CA LYS A 325 -34.18 -12.74 2.01
C LYS A 325 -34.02 -11.22 2.13
N ALA A 326 -34.37 -10.65 3.27
CA ALA A 326 -34.23 -9.21 3.52
C ALA A 326 -32.77 -8.75 3.59
N ARG A 327 -31.87 -9.56 4.18
CA ARG A 327 -30.43 -9.25 4.25
C ARG A 327 -29.77 -9.33 2.85
N LEU A 328 -30.13 -10.32 2.04
CA LEU A 328 -29.67 -10.45 0.65
C LEU A 328 -30.19 -9.33 -0.24
N ASN A 329 -31.48 -9.01 -0.18
CA ASN A 329 -32.05 -7.90 -0.95
C ASN A 329 -31.38 -6.55 -0.62
N TRP A 330 -30.91 -6.36 0.61
CA TRP A 330 -30.12 -5.17 0.96
C TRP A 330 -28.76 -5.15 0.26
N LEU A 331 -28.08 -6.29 0.18
CA LEU A 331 -26.81 -6.41 -0.52
C LEU A 331 -26.99 -6.27 -2.04
N LEU A 332 -27.90 -7.01 -2.64
CA LEU A 332 -28.09 -7.07 -4.09
C LEU A 332 -28.45 -5.71 -4.71
N ARG A 333 -29.14 -4.84 -3.96
CA ARG A 333 -29.44 -3.46 -4.39
C ARG A 333 -28.20 -2.56 -4.54
N GLN A 334 -27.09 -2.92 -3.90
CA GLN A 334 -25.83 -2.17 -3.97
C GLN A 334 -24.95 -2.66 -5.13
N ILE A 335 -25.15 -3.89 -5.59
CA ILE A 335 -24.39 -4.45 -6.72
C ILE A 335 -25.07 -3.96 -8.00
N LYS A 336 -24.44 -3.03 -8.72
CA LYS A 336 -24.96 -2.48 -9.98
C LYS A 336 -24.45 -3.20 -11.23
N ARG A 337 -23.30 -3.88 -11.13
CA ARG A 337 -22.71 -4.67 -12.23
C ARG A 337 -23.76 -5.61 -12.83
N GLU A 338 -23.78 -5.68 -14.17
CA GLU A 338 -24.61 -6.63 -14.90
C GLU A 338 -24.10 -8.06 -14.73
N ASP A 339 -25.04 -9.00 -14.83
CA ASP A 339 -24.87 -10.39 -14.43
C ASP A 339 -23.81 -11.12 -15.24
N GLY A 340 -22.85 -11.71 -14.54
CA GLY A 340 -21.84 -12.62 -15.09
C GLY A 340 -21.48 -13.68 -14.06
N GLU A 341 -21.14 -14.88 -14.52
CA GLU A 341 -20.85 -16.06 -13.67
C GLU A 341 -19.65 -15.88 -12.73
N ALA A 342 -18.85 -14.82 -12.91
CA ALA A 342 -17.65 -14.56 -12.13
C ALA A 342 -17.91 -13.91 -10.75
N LEU A 343 -19.06 -13.24 -10.55
CA LEU A 343 -19.37 -12.53 -9.30
C LEU A 343 -20.18 -13.41 -8.35
N ILE A 344 -19.58 -13.74 -7.21
CA ILE A 344 -20.10 -14.69 -6.23
C ILE A 344 -20.37 -13.98 -4.91
N VAL A 345 -21.46 -14.35 -4.26
CA VAL A 345 -21.77 -13.99 -2.87
C VAL A 345 -21.70 -15.24 -2.02
N ARG A 346 -20.77 -15.25 -1.06
CA ARG A 346 -20.72 -16.24 0.02
C ARG A 346 -21.51 -15.73 1.23
N LEU A 347 -22.47 -16.52 1.67
CA LEU A 347 -23.25 -16.27 2.88
C LEU A 347 -22.56 -16.94 4.06
N MET A 348 -22.21 -16.13 5.05
CA MET A 348 -21.58 -16.62 6.27
C MET A 348 -22.65 -16.89 7.33
N TRP A 349 -22.81 -18.15 7.72
CA TRP A 349 -23.87 -18.59 8.64
C TRP A 349 -23.40 -18.63 10.09
N PRO A 350 -24.30 -18.46 11.07
CA PRO A 350 -23.94 -18.52 12.48
C PRO A 350 -23.62 -19.95 12.95
N GLY A 351 -22.81 -20.06 14.01
CA GLY A 351 -22.50 -21.34 14.64
C GLY A 351 -21.50 -22.18 13.86
N LYS A 352 -21.77 -23.48 13.72
CA LYS A 352 -20.94 -24.45 12.98
C LYS A 352 -21.45 -24.72 11.55
N SER A 353 -22.46 -23.98 11.12
CA SER A 353 -23.05 -24.12 9.79
C SER A 353 -22.05 -23.71 8.72
N GLU A 354 -21.84 -24.57 7.72
CA GLU A 354 -21.00 -24.24 6.58
C GLU A 354 -21.57 -23.08 5.76
N ASP A 355 -20.65 -22.27 5.21
CA ASP A 355 -20.94 -21.17 4.29
C ASP A 355 -21.55 -21.70 2.99
N THR A 356 -22.53 -20.98 2.45
CA THR A 356 -23.11 -21.27 1.13
C THR A 356 -22.69 -20.19 0.13
N GLN A 357 -22.61 -20.53 -1.16
CA GLN A 357 -22.13 -19.65 -2.21
C GLN A 357 -23.06 -19.69 -3.41
N PHE A 358 -23.37 -18.53 -3.96
CA PHE A 358 -24.22 -18.37 -5.13
C PHE A 358 -23.65 -17.26 -6.01
N THR A 359 -23.84 -17.39 -7.31
CA THR A 359 -23.59 -16.27 -8.23
C THR A 359 -24.61 -15.16 -7.98
N VAL A 360 -24.23 -13.92 -8.28
CA VAL A 360 -25.19 -12.79 -8.19
C VAL A 360 -26.37 -13.00 -9.14
N SER A 361 -26.15 -13.61 -10.30
CA SER A 361 -27.19 -13.96 -11.27
C SER A 361 -28.24 -14.91 -10.69
N GLU A 362 -27.81 -15.98 -10.02
CA GLU A 362 -28.71 -16.93 -9.34
C GLU A 362 -29.54 -16.23 -8.26
N LEU A 363 -28.89 -15.42 -7.43
CA LEU A 363 -29.57 -14.70 -6.34
C LEU A 363 -30.55 -13.63 -6.86
N ARG A 364 -30.29 -13.01 -8.01
CA ARG A 364 -31.22 -12.07 -8.65
C ARG A 364 -32.41 -12.78 -9.29
N ALA A 365 -32.20 -13.98 -9.84
CA ALA A 365 -33.26 -14.79 -10.41
C ALA A 365 -34.19 -15.37 -9.33
N ASP A 366 -33.61 -15.93 -8.26
CA ASP A 366 -34.35 -16.41 -7.10
C ASP A 366 -33.54 -16.27 -5.81
N VAL A 367 -33.93 -15.31 -4.97
CA VAL A 367 -33.29 -15.08 -3.65
C VAL A 367 -33.54 -16.24 -2.69
N GLU A 368 -34.61 -17.02 -2.86
CA GLU A 368 -34.98 -18.08 -1.92
C GLU A 368 -34.11 -19.33 -2.05
N CYS A 369 -33.41 -19.53 -3.17
CA CYS A 369 -32.45 -20.64 -3.31
C CYS A 369 -31.37 -20.62 -2.20
N ALA A 370 -31.06 -19.43 -1.67
CA ALA A 370 -30.09 -19.25 -0.59
C ALA A 370 -30.59 -19.76 0.79
N ASN A 371 -31.89 -20.00 0.94
CA ASN A 371 -32.50 -20.48 2.19
C ASN A 371 -32.63 -22.00 2.27
N GLU A 372 -32.41 -22.75 1.18
CA GLU A 372 -32.60 -24.19 1.14
C GLU A 372 -31.74 -24.89 2.21
N GLY A 373 -32.38 -25.57 3.16
CA GLY A 373 -31.72 -26.26 4.28
C GLY A 373 -31.15 -25.33 5.36
N LYS A 374 -31.45 -24.03 5.30
CA LYS A 374 -30.98 -22.98 6.22
C LYS A 374 -32.12 -22.08 6.71
N GLU A 375 -33.37 -22.52 6.62
CA GLU A 375 -34.60 -21.74 6.83
C GLU A 375 -34.71 -21.16 8.25
N HIS A 376 -34.08 -21.81 9.22
CA HIS A 376 -34.07 -21.44 10.64
C HIS A 376 -32.88 -20.52 11.00
N LEU A 377 -32.02 -20.19 10.04
CA LEU A 377 -30.82 -19.38 10.23
C LEU A 377 -30.92 -18.07 9.45
N ALA A 378 -30.06 -17.11 9.82
CA ALA A 378 -29.86 -15.89 9.06
C ALA A 378 -28.35 -15.58 8.98
N PRO A 379 -27.82 -15.28 7.79
CA PRO A 379 -26.38 -15.07 7.61
C PRO A 379 -25.94 -13.81 8.34
N HIS A 380 -24.87 -13.89 9.14
CA HIS A 380 -24.33 -12.75 9.88
C HIS A 380 -23.45 -11.81 9.03
N GLY A 381 -23.09 -12.24 7.83
CA GLY A 381 -22.35 -11.43 6.88
C GLY A 381 -22.27 -12.07 5.51
N PHE A 382 -21.68 -11.32 4.59
CA PHE A 382 -21.52 -11.67 3.19
C PHE A 382 -20.08 -11.45 2.77
N HIS A 383 -19.52 -12.35 1.97
CA HIS A 383 -18.27 -12.12 1.26
C HIS A 383 -18.56 -12.08 -0.24
N ILE A 384 -18.34 -10.92 -0.85
CA ILE A 384 -18.66 -10.63 -2.25
C ILE A 384 -17.34 -10.62 -3.00
N PHE A 385 -17.17 -11.49 -3.98
CA PHE A 385 -15.89 -11.63 -4.67
C PHE A 385 -16.06 -11.98 -6.15
N LEU A 386 -15.16 -11.45 -6.97
CA LEU A 386 -14.91 -11.91 -8.33
C LEU A 386 -13.87 -13.02 -8.29
N THR A 387 -14.11 -14.09 -9.05
CA THR A 387 -13.11 -15.15 -9.28
C THR A 387 -12.74 -15.18 -10.77
N ASP A 388 -11.43 -15.20 -11.05
CA ASP A 388 -10.90 -15.35 -12.40
C ASP A 388 -9.95 -16.54 -12.48
N ARG A 389 -10.30 -17.53 -13.30
CA ARG A 389 -9.50 -18.75 -13.53
C ARG A 389 -8.55 -18.52 -14.70
N LEU A 390 -7.33 -18.09 -14.39
CA LEU A 390 -6.32 -17.71 -15.37
C LEU A 390 -5.65 -18.88 -16.09
N GLY A 391 -5.74 -20.10 -15.55
CA GLY A 391 -5.13 -21.28 -16.15
C GLY A 391 -3.62 -21.13 -16.35
N ALA A 392 -3.14 -21.22 -17.59
CA ALA A 392 -1.71 -21.10 -17.89
C ALA A 392 -1.15 -19.69 -17.65
N LYS A 393 -1.96 -18.63 -17.84
CA LYS A 393 -1.56 -17.24 -17.61
C LYS A 393 -1.12 -17.01 -16.16
N PHE A 394 -1.73 -17.73 -15.20
CA PHE A 394 -1.36 -17.68 -13.79
C PHE A 394 0.13 -17.97 -13.54
N THR A 395 0.72 -18.89 -14.31
CA THR A 395 2.11 -19.34 -14.10
C THR A 395 3.15 -18.46 -14.81
N GLN A 396 2.68 -17.56 -15.68
CA GLN A 396 3.52 -16.68 -16.49
C GLN A 396 3.87 -15.43 -15.68
N GLN A 397 5.16 -15.11 -15.61
CA GLN A 397 5.68 -14.08 -14.70
C GLN A 397 5.04 -12.70 -14.89
N THR A 398 4.85 -12.27 -16.15
CA THR A 398 4.31 -10.95 -16.49
C THR A 398 2.78 -10.95 -16.56
N ASN A 399 2.19 -11.98 -17.17
CA ASN A 399 0.72 -12.02 -17.31
C ASN A 399 0.02 -12.18 -15.97
N PHE A 400 0.61 -12.87 -15.00
CA PHE A 400 0.05 -12.92 -13.64
C PHE A 400 -0.10 -11.53 -13.03
N ILE A 401 0.92 -10.66 -13.18
CA ILE A 401 0.89 -9.28 -12.70
C ILE A 401 -0.14 -8.46 -13.46
N GLY A 402 -0.13 -8.51 -14.80
CA GLY A 402 -1.11 -7.77 -15.62
C GLY A 402 -2.56 -8.16 -15.32
N GLU A 403 -2.85 -9.41 -14.95
CA GLU A 403 -4.20 -9.83 -14.56
C GLU A 403 -4.56 -9.36 -13.13
N LEU A 404 -3.61 -9.24 -12.19
CA LEU A 404 -3.85 -8.62 -10.88
C LEU A 404 -4.18 -7.13 -11.04
N GLU A 405 -3.35 -6.41 -11.80
CA GLU A 405 -3.52 -4.98 -12.09
C GLU A 405 -4.79 -4.68 -12.88
N ARG A 406 -5.34 -5.67 -13.60
CA ARG A 406 -6.67 -5.58 -14.24
C ARG A 406 -7.79 -5.86 -13.23
N LEU A 407 -7.74 -7.01 -12.57
CA LEU A 407 -8.89 -7.54 -11.81
C LEU A 407 -9.13 -6.77 -10.51
N VAL A 408 -8.08 -6.34 -9.81
CA VAL A 408 -8.23 -5.63 -8.54
C VAL A 408 -8.92 -4.27 -8.72
N PRO A 409 -8.49 -3.40 -9.65
CA PRO A 409 -9.21 -2.16 -9.93
C PRO A 409 -10.59 -2.38 -10.55
N GLU A 410 -10.76 -3.39 -11.41
CA GLU A 410 -12.07 -3.76 -11.99
C GLU A 410 -13.09 -4.07 -10.89
N PHE A 411 -12.73 -4.94 -9.94
CA PHE A 411 -13.59 -5.29 -8.80
C PHE A 411 -14.01 -4.05 -8.01
N TYR A 412 -13.06 -3.18 -7.67
CA TYR A 412 -13.37 -2.00 -6.86
C TYR A 412 -14.25 -1.01 -7.63
N ARG A 413 -13.95 -0.76 -8.90
CA ARG A 413 -14.72 0.16 -9.74
C ARG A 413 -16.16 -0.30 -9.96
N GLU A 414 -16.38 -1.59 -10.16
CA GLU A 414 -17.68 -2.12 -10.60
C GLU A 414 -18.55 -2.68 -9.47
N VAL A 415 -17.94 -2.99 -8.32
CA VAL A 415 -18.63 -3.56 -7.18
C VAL A 415 -18.23 -2.83 -5.90
N GLY A 416 -16.94 -2.84 -5.55
CA GLY A 416 -16.48 -2.44 -4.22
C GLY A 416 -16.80 -1.00 -3.82
N SER A 417 -16.76 -0.06 -4.77
CA SER A 417 -17.04 1.36 -4.56
C SER A 417 -18.53 1.67 -4.34
N ASP A 418 -19.44 0.81 -4.81
CA ASP A 418 -20.89 0.95 -4.59
C ASP A 418 -21.36 0.30 -3.27
N LEU A 419 -20.53 -0.52 -2.64
CA LEU A 419 -20.84 -1.17 -1.37
C LEU A 419 -20.84 -0.15 -0.22
N SER A 420 -21.79 -0.32 0.69
CA SER A 420 -21.96 0.46 1.92
C SER A 420 -22.01 -0.46 3.13
N ALA A 421 -21.21 -0.14 4.16
CA ALA A 421 -21.24 -0.88 5.42
C ALA A 421 -22.57 -0.61 6.13
N TRP A 422 -23.19 -1.66 6.67
CA TRP A 422 -24.36 -1.45 7.52
C TRP A 422 -23.97 -0.73 8.81
N GLN A 423 -24.74 0.31 9.15
CA GLN A 423 -24.60 1.08 10.37
C GLN A 423 -25.87 0.96 11.21
N LYS A 424 -25.71 0.65 12.49
CA LYS A 424 -26.82 0.63 13.44
C LYS A 424 -27.39 2.05 13.58
N LYS A 425 -28.71 2.17 13.48
CA LYS A 425 -29.39 3.47 13.67
C LYS A 425 -29.09 3.99 15.07
N ALA A 426 -28.89 5.31 15.17
CA ALA A 426 -28.70 5.98 16.44
C ALA A 426 -29.88 5.65 17.40
N PRO A 427 -29.61 5.34 18.68
CA PRO A 427 -30.65 5.18 19.68
C PRO A 427 -31.54 6.44 19.71
N LYS A 428 -32.86 6.24 19.68
CA LYS A 428 -33.82 7.33 19.85
C LYS A 428 -34.20 7.43 21.32
N VAL A 429 -34.49 8.65 21.78
CA VAL A 429 -35.17 8.86 23.06
C VAL A 429 -36.50 8.10 22.99
N GLN A 430 -36.72 7.21 23.95
CA GLN A 430 -37.94 6.42 23.98
C GLN A 430 -39.11 7.32 24.40
N ALA A 431 -40.30 7.09 23.85
CA ALA A 431 -41.43 7.99 24.04
C ALA A 431 -41.91 8.05 25.51
N ASP A 432 -41.75 6.94 26.22
CA ASP A 432 -41.97 6.72 27.66
C ASP A 432 -40.87 7.34 28.55
N ARG A 433 -39.73 7.72 27.97
CA ARG A 433 -38.58 8.32 28.67
C ARG A 433 -38.17 9.64 28.02
N SER A 434 -39.17 10.46 27.72
CA SER A 434 -39.04 11.67 26.89
C SER A 434 -38.42 12.86 27.62
N THR A 435 -38.50 12.86 28.95
CA THR A 435 -38.01 13.94 29.81
C THR A 435 -37.02 13.42 30.86
N ARG A 436 -36.29 14.34 31.50
CA ARG A 436 -35.35 14.01 32.58
C ARG A 436 -36.05 13.39 33.79
N THR A 437 -37.29 13.76 34.06
CA THR A 437 -38.07 13.24 35.20
C THR A 437 -38.39 11.76 35.06
N ASP A 438 -38.61 11.31 33.81
CA ASP A 438 -38.94 9.92 33.45
C ASP A 438 -37.76 8.94 33.63
N VAL A 439 -36.56 9.47 33.93
CA VAL A 439 -35.33 8.69 34.13
C VAL A 439 -34.61 9.06 35.43
N THR A 440 -35.35 9.60 36.40
CA THR A 440 -34.86 9.79 37.77
C THR A 440 -34.67 8.44 38.46
N THR A 441 -33.88 8.40 39.53
CA THR A 441 -33.69 7.17 40.32
C THR A 441 -35.01 6.61 40.83
N ASP A 442 -35.93 7.50 41.19
CA ASP A 442 -37.23 7.15 41.76
C ASP A 442 -38.17 6.64 40.66
N ALA A 443 -38.26 7.35 39.52
CA ALA A 443 -39.05 6.90 38.37
C ALA A 443 -38.57 5.56 37.79
N LEU A 444 -37.25 5.31 37.79
CA LEU A 444 -36.70 4.02 37.36
C LEU A 444 -36.92 2.92 38.40
N ALA A 445 -37.03 3.24 39.68
CA ALA A 445 -37.35 2.29 40.73
C ALA A 445 -38.84 1.89 40.68
N GLU A 446 -39.73 2.85 40.46
CA GLU A 446 -41.17 2.60 40.24
C GLU A 446 -41.41 1.72 39.00
N ASP A 447 -40.80 2.04 37.85
CA ASP A 447 -40.85 1.21 36.62
C ASP A 447 -40.31 -0.22 36.87
N ALA A 448 -39.31 -0.37 37.74
CA ALA A 448 -38.76 -1.67 38.10
C ALA A 448 -39.67 -2.49 39.03
N GLU A 449 -40.42 -1.84 39.93
CA GLU A 449 -41.39 -2.50 40.80
C GLU A 449 -42.64 -2.95 40.02
N GLU A 450 -43.01 -2.24 38.95
CA GLU A 450 -44.12 -2.60 38.05
C GLU A 450 -43.79 -3.76 37.08
N PHE A 451 -42.53 -4.21 37.00
CA PHE A 451 -42.12 -5.26 36.05
C PHE A 451 -42.77 -6.64 36.31
N ASP A 452 -43.10 -6.95 37.57
CA ASP A 452 -43.63 -8.25 38.00
C ASP A 452 -45.17 -8.28 38.16
N THR A 453 -45.87 -7.17 37.88
CA THR A 453 -47.34 -7.05 37.88
C THR A 453 -47.93 -7.02 36.49
#